data_AF-A0A9W6PPG0-F1
#
_entry.id   AF-A0A9W6PPG0-F1
#
_cell.length_a   1.000
_cell.length_b   1.000
_cell.length_c   1.000
_cell.angle_alpha   90.00
_cell.angle_beta   90.00
_cell.angle_gamma   90.00
#
_symmetry.space_group_name_H-M   'P 1'
#
loop_
_entity.id
_entity.type
_entity.pdbx_description
1 polymer ?
#
loop_
_entity_poly.entity_id
_entity_poly.type
_entity_poly.pdbx_seq_one_letter_code
_entity_poly.pdbx_strand_id
1 'polypeptide(L)'
;MISSEGGVQADLSHATMEAAIADGTGQHLSETITDFAWYQSSWWMYDREGWWRVTRPDVAAGLDLMAQNMRLADQAVRRTR
;
A
#
# COMPACT_ATOMS: atom_id res chain seq x y z
N MET A 1 32.08 10.24 -1.40
CA MET A 1 31.39 10.35 -0.09
C MET A 1 29.98 10.81 -0.39
N ILE A 2 29.04 9.88 -0.51
CA ILE A 2 27.61 10.19 -0.67
C ILE A 2 26.96 9.58 0.57
N SER A 3 26.36 10.45 1.37
CA SER A 3 25.70 10.14 2.62
C SER A 3 24.58 9.13 2.37
N SER A 4 24.73 7.92 2.92
CA SER A 4 23.65 6.94 3.00
C SER A 4 22.74 7.35 4.15
N GLU A 5 21.81 8.27 3.89
CA GLU A 5 20.67 8.50 4.79
C GLU A 5 19.85 7.21 4.84
N GLY A 6 19.90 6.53 5.98
CA GLY A 6 19.07 5.35 6.22
C GLY A 6 17.60 5.74 6.17
N GLY A 7 16.82 5.02 5.35
CA GLY A 7 15.37 5.08 5.47
C GLY A 7 14.53 4.61 4.29
N VAL A 8 15.08 4.51 3.08
CA VAL A 8 14.27 4.20 1.89
C VAL A 8 15.05 3.30 0.93
N GLN A 9 14.52 2.11 0.64
CA GLN A 9 15.02 1.25 -0.44
C GLN A 9 13.85 0.73 -1.29
N ALA A 10 13.99 1.02 -2.59
CA ALA A 10 13.16 0.72 -3.76
C ALA A 10 12.00 1.71 -4.06
N ASP A 11 12.17 2.37 -5.21
CA ASP A 11 11.24 3.24 -5.93
C ASP A 11 10.42 2.38 -6.90
N LEU A 12 9.30 1.84 -6.43
CA LEU A 12 8.48 0.93 -7.24
C LEU A 12 7.57 1.75 -8.15
N SER A 13 7.69 1.55 -9.46
CA SER A 13 6.93 2.34 -10.44
C SER A 13 5.42 2.10 -10.28
N HIS A 14 4.60 3.11 -10.59
CA HIS A 14 3.15 2.97 -10.57
C HIS A 14 2.67 1.79 -11.45
N ALA A 15 3.27 1.63 -12.64
CA ALA A 15 2.96 0.52 -13.53
C ALA A 15 3.27 -0.86 -12.92
N THR A 16 4.33 -0.97 -12.13
CA THR A 16 4.66 -2.22 -11.42
C THR A 16 3.62 -2.56 -10.36
N MET A 17 3.16 -1.57 -9.58
CA MET A 17 2.14 -1.82 -8.55
C MET A 17 0.80 -2.17 -9.18
N GLU A 18 0.38 -1.46 -10.24
CA GLU A 18 -0.85 -1.76 -10.97
C GLU A 18 -0.83 -3.18 -11.55
N ALA A 19 0.31 -3.61 -12.10
CA ALA A 19 0.48 -4.98 -12.56
C ALA A 19 0.33 -5.99 -11.41
N ALA A 20 0.93 -5.71 -10.24
CA ALA A 20 0.80 -6.55 -9.05
C ALA A 20 -0.64 -6.58 -8.50
N ILE A 21 -1.38 -5.48 -8.59
CA ILE A 21 -2.78 -5.46 -8.17
C ILE A 21 -3.65 -6.26 -9.16
N ALA A 22 -3.40 -6.10 -10.46
CA ALA A 22 -4.12 -6.82 -11.50
C ALA A 22 -3.85 -8.34 -11.48
N ASP A 23 -2.62 -8.75 -11.12
CA ASP A 23 -2.25 -10.17 -10.98
C ASP A 23 -2.64 -10.78 -9.61
N GLY A 24 -3.12 -9.96 -8.67
CA GLY A 24 -3.57 -10.36 -7.33
C GLY A 24 -2.46 -10.58 -6.31
N THR A 25 -1.20 -10.26 -6.63
CA THR A 25 -0.06 -10.31 -5.69
C THR A 25 0.10 -9.03 -4.87
N GLY A 26 -0.55 -7.94 -5.29
CA GLY A 26 -0.70 -6.68 -4.58
C GLY A 26 -2.16 -6.40 -4.24
N GLN A 27 -2.39 -5.61 -3.19
CA GLN A 27 -3.75 -5.23 -2.79
C GLN A 27 -3.77 -3.80 -2.25
N HIS A 28 -4.67 -2.95 -2.78
CA HIS A 28 -4.97 -1.67 -2.16
C HIS A 28 -5.49 -1.82 -0.72
N LEU A 29 -5.31 -0.79 0.08
CA LEU A 29 -5.82 -0.75 1.45
C LEU A 29 -7.35 -0.94 1.48
N SER A 30 -8.06 -0.30 0.55
CA SER A 30 -9.48 -0.50 0.31
C SER A 30 -9.86 -0.19 -1.14
N GLU A 31 -11.11 -0.44 -1.52
CA GLU A 31 -11.62 -0.04 -2.83
C GLU A 31 -11.61 1.48 -3.06
N THR A 32 -11.66 2.26 -1.97
CA THR A 32 -11.78 3.72 -1.99
C THR A 32 -10.48 4.43 -1.67
N ILE A 33 -9.53 3.74 -1.04
CA ILE A 33 -8.23 4.27 -0.64
C ILE A 33 -7.16 3.47 -1.39
N THR A 34 -6.79 4.01 -2.54
CA THR A 34 -5.84 3.41 -3.48
C THR A 34 -4.42 3.94 -3.30
N ASP A 35 -4.21 4.96 -2.47
CA ASP A 35 -2.87 5.55 -2.24
C ASP A 35 -1.98 4.66 -1.36
N PHE A 36 -2.51 3.57 -0.81
CA PHE A 36 -1.77 2.59 -0.03
C PHE A 36 -2.00 1.20 -0.59
N ALA A 37 -0.93 0.41 -0.71
CA ALA A 37 -0.98 -0.95 -1.21
C ALA A 37 -0.08 -1.89 -0.41
N TRP A 38 -0.54 -3.11 -0.19
CA TRP A 38 0.24 -4.21 0.35
C TRP A 38 0.87 -4.98 -0.81
N TYR A 39 2.20 -5.11 -0.81
CA TYR A 39 2.94 -5.85 -1.82
C TYR A 39 4.28 -6.36 -1.25
N GLN A 40 4.65 -7.61 -1.57
CA GLN A 40 5.86 -8.28 -1.07
C GLN A 40 6.04 -8.18 0.46
N SER A 41 4.96 -8.46 1.21
CA SER A 41 4.96 -8.43 2.68
C SER A 41 5.31 -7.05 3.28
N SER A 42 4.95 -5.97 2.60
CA SER A 42 5.14 -4.61 3.10
C SER A 42 4.07 -3.66 2.58
N TRP A 43 3.80 -2.63 3.37
CA TRP A 43 3.00 -1.50 2.93
C TRP A 43 3.81 -0.56 2.06
N TRP A 44 3.16 -0.05 1.03
CA TRP A 44 3.65 0.94 0.11
C TRP A 44 2.67 2.11 0.08
N MET A 45 3.19 3.31 -0.04
CA MET A 45 2.43 4.54 -0.15
C MET A 45 2.74 5.20 -1.48
N TYR A 46 1.71 5.57 -2.22
CA TYR A 46 1.84 6.29 -3.46
C TYR A 46 2.05 7.78 -3.18
N ASP A 47 3.11 8.34 -3.75
CA ASP A 47 3.35 9.78 -3.82
C ASP A 47 3.58 10.18 -5.28
N ARG A 48 3.77 11.47 -5.56
CA ARG A 48 3.90 12.06 -6.91
C ARG A 48 4.94 11.38 -7.80
N GLU A 49 5.97 10.79 -7.18
CA GLU A 49 7.10 10.19 -7.90
C GLU A 49 6.98 8.66 -8.03
N GLY A 50 6.13 8.00 -7.25
CA GLY A 50 6.04 6.54 -7.26
C GLY A 50 5.58 5.94 -5.94
N TRP A 51 5.82 4.64 -5.78
CA TRP A 51 5.48 3.89 -4.58
C TRP A 51 6.68 3.81 -3.63
N TRP A 52 6.46 4.26 -2.41
CA TRP A 52 7.45 4.32 -1.35
C TRP A 52 7.12 3.29 -0.28
N ARG A 53 8.09 2.43 0.04
CA ARG A 53 7.92 1.42 1.08
C ARG A 53 7.81 2.07 2.46
N VAL A 54 6.79 1.67 3.21
CA VAL A 54 6.63 2.03 4.62
C VAL A 54 7.60 1.19 5.45
N THR A 55 8.64 1.84 5.96
CA THR A 55 9.70 1.18 6.77
C THR A 55 9.45 1.25 8.28
N ARG A 56 8.55 2.14 8.69
CA ARG A 56 8.16 2.36 10.09
C ARG A 56 7.18 1.28 10.56
N PRO A 57 7.54 0.44 11.55
CA PRO A 57 6.69 -0.66 12.00
C PRO A 57 5.36 -0.21 12.63
N ASP A 58 5.37 0.93 13.33
CA ASP A 58 4.17 1.51 13.94
C ASP A 58 3.16 1.98 12.90
N VAL A 59 3.65 2.58 11.80
CA VAL A 59 2.82 2.98 10.67
C VAL A 59 2.26 1.75 9.95
N ALA A 60 3.11 0.74 9.71
CA ALA A 60 2.67 -0.51 9.08
C ALA A 60 1.55 -1.20 9.88
N ALA A 61 1.69 -1.30 11.20
CA ALA A 61 0.65 -1.86 12.07
C ALA A 61 -0.65 -1.03 12.04
N GLY A 62 -0.54 0.30 11.94
CA GLY A 62 -1.69 1.18 11.75
C GLY A 62 -2.42 0.90 10.43
N LEU A 63 -1.68 0.73 9.34
CA LEU A 63 -2.24 0.39 8.03
C LEU A 63 -2.90 -1.00 8.03
N ASP A 64 -2.33 -1.98 8.73
CA ASP A 64 -2.95 -3.31 8.91
C ASP A 64 -4.32 -3.21 9.60
N LEU A 65 -4.42 -2.38 10.64
CA LEU A 65 -5.69 -2.14 11.34
C LEU A 65 -6.69 -1.41 10.43
N MET A 66 -6.24 -0.40 9.69
CA MET A 66 -7.08 0.32 8.73
C MET A 66 -7.59 -0.59 7.62
N ALA A 67 -6.74 -1.41 7.03
CA ALA A 67 -7.12 -2.37 5.98
C ALA A 67 -8.18 -3.37 6.49
N GLN A 68 -8.05 -3.86 7.72
CA GLN A 68 -9.07 -4.73 8.34
C GLN A 68 -10.42 -4.01 8.49
N ASN A 69 -10.42 -2.78 8.99
CA ASN A 69 -11.64 -1.99 9.16
C ASN A 69 -12.29 -1.65 7.82
N MET A 70 -11.48 -1.29 6.82
CA MET A 70 -12.00 -0.92 5.50
C MET A 70 -12.56 -2.12 4.74
N ARG A 71 -11.99 -3.32 4.86
CA ARG A 71 -12.59 -4.52 4.25
C ARG A 71 -14.02 -4.77 4.72
N LEU A 72 -14.33 -4.50 5.99
CA LEU A 72 -15.69 -4.60 6.51
C LEU A 72 -16.60 -3.53 5.91
N ALA A 73 -16.11 -2.30 5.76
CA ALA A 73 -16.83 -1.21 5.13
C ALA A 73 -17.10 -1.47 3.64
N ASP A 74 -16.09 -1.91 2.89
CA ASP A 74 -16.19 -2.25 1.46
C ASP A 74 -17.21 -3.38 1.25
N GLN A 75 -17.20 -4.40 2.12
CA GLN A 75 -18.20 -5.48 2.09
C GLN A 75 -19.63 -4.96 2.33
N ALA A 76 -19.81 -4.00 3.24
CA ALA A 76 -21.11 -3.41 3.50
C ALA A 76 -21.62 -2.61 2.28
N VAL A 77 -20.74 -1.83 1.63
CA VAL A 77 -21.06 -1.09 0.40
C VAL A 77 -21.43 -2.02 -0.76
N ARG A 78 -20.71 -3.13 -0.93
CA ARG A 78 -21.02 -4.12 -1.97
C ARG A 78 -22.37 -4.82 -1.77
N ARG A 79 -22.86 -4.93 -0.52
CA ARG A 79 -24.16 -5.56 -0.21
C ARG A 79 -25.36 -4.64 -0.43
N THR A 80 -25.15 -3.33 -0.43
CA THR A 80 -26.23 -2.34 -0.61
C THR A 80 -26.37 -1.85 -2.05
N ARG A 81 -25.48 -2.27 -2.94
CA ARG A 81 -25.49 -1.95 -4.37
C ARG A 81 -26.10 -3.08 -5.19
#